data_AF-A0A3M1KPL5-F1
#
_entry.id   AF-A0A3M1KPL5-F1
#
_cell.length_a   1.000
_cell.length_b   1.000
_cell.length_c   1.000
_cell.angle_alpha   90.00
_cell.angle_beta   90.00
_cell.angle_gamma   90.00
#
_symmetry.space_group_name_H-M   'P 1'
#
loop_
_entity.id
_entity.type
_entity.pdbx_description
1 polymer ?
#
loop_
_entity_poly.entity_id
_entity_poly.type
_entity_poly.pdbx_seq_one_letter_code
_entity_poly.pdbx_strand_id
1 'polypeptide(L)'
;MAGHSALLRSFEEEMEPAARRVEEEARRATEPDPQLGDEPLQWSPELSLMLAILEDAIACYRKTLKRPRQNPEILARQAEFWLRLDDWDSPFSFNNICEALRLDPEATRQRILASRDEQAGA
;
A
#
# COMPACT_ATOMS: atom_id res chain seq x y z
N MET A 1 -39.51 -53.96 2.59
CA MET A 1 -38.14 -53.41 2.72
C MET A 1 -38.17 -51.92 2.37
N ALA A 2 -38.57 -51.08 3.32
CA ALA A 2 -38.56 -49.62 3.18
C ALA A 2 -38.20 -49.05 4.56
N GLY A 3 -36.90 -48.97 4.85
CA GLY A 3 -36.42 -48.57 6.18
C GLY A 3 -35.05 -47.90 6.20
N HIS A 4 -34.26 -48.01 5.13
CA HIS A 4 -32.93 -47.39 5.07
C HIS A 4 -32.91 -46.01 4.39
N SER A 5 -33.97 -45.61 3.67
CA SER A 5 -33.97 -44.34 2.91
C SER A 5 -34.43 -43.11 3.71
N ALA A 6 -35.10 -43.30 4.85
CA ALA A 6 -35.61 -42.19 5.66
C ALA A 6 -34.51 -41.59 6.56
N LEU A 7 -33.60 -42.42 7.08
CA LEU A 7 -32.56 -41.98 8.01
C LEU A 7 -31.43 -41.18 7.33
N LEU A 8 -31.16 -41.39 6.05
CA LEU A 8 -30.15 -40.60 5.32
C LEU A 8 -30.62 -39.17 5.01
N ARG A 9 -31.93 -38.97 4.77
CA ARG A 9 -32.48 -37.63 4.50
C ARG A 9 -32.51 -36.75 5.75
N SER A 10 -32.80 -37.35 6.91
CA SER A 10 -32.82 -36.62 8.19
C SER A 10 -31.43 -36.12 8.60
N PHE A 11 -30.37 -36.85 8.26
CA PHE A 11 -29.00 -36.45 8.59
C PHE A 11 -28.44 -35.39 7.63
N GLU A 12 -28.84 -35.43 6.36
CA GLU A 12 -28.48 -34.40 5.36
C GLU A 12 -29.19 -33.06 5.60
N GLU A 13 -30.45 -33.08 6.08
CA GLU A 13 -31.20 -31.86 6.42
C GLU A 13 -30.65 -31.12 7.66
N GLU A 14 -29.96 -31.81 8.58
CA GLU A 14 -29.33 -31.19 9.76
C GLU A 14 -27.97 -30.53 9.49
N MET A 15 -27.28 -30.88 8.39
CA MET A 15 -25.96 -30.34 8.02
C MET A 15 -26.05 -29.03 7.20
N GLU A 16 -27.17 -28.82 6.53
CA GLU A 16 -27.56 -27.62 5.78
C GLU A 16 -27.53 -26.29 6.59
N PRO A 17 -27.98 -26.20 7.86
CA PRO A 17 -27.88 -24.98 8.65
C PRO A 17 -26.44 -24.63 9.03
N ALA A 18 -25.54 -25.62 9.15
CA ALA A 18 -24.13 -25.38 9.45
C ALA A 18 -23.40 -24.80 8.23
N ALA A 19 -23.63 -25.35 7.03
CA ALA A 19 -23.10 -24.81 5.79
C ALA A 19 -23.55 -23.37 5.54
N ARG A 20 -24.84 -23.07 5.78
CA ARG A 20 -25.37 -21.70 5.71
C ARG A 20 -24.74 -20.77 6.74
N ARG A 21 -24.50 -21.23 7.98
CA ARG A 21 -23.84 -20.43 9.02
C ARG A 21 -22.39 -20.12 8.65
N VAL A 22 -21.66 -21.09 8.11
CA VAL A 22 -20.28 -20.90 7.62
C VAL A 22 -20.26 -19.93 6.43
N GLU A 23 -21.20 -20.04 5.50
CA GLU A 23 -21.31 -19.13 4.36
C GLU A 23 -21.69 -17.70 4.81
N GLU A 24 -22.58 -17.58 5.78
CA GLU A 24 -23.01 -16.30 6.36
C GLU A 24 -21.91 -15.65 7.20
N GLU A 25 -21.12 -16.45 7.92
CA GLU A 25 -19.93 -16.02 8.66
C GLU A 25 -18.79 -15.62 7.71
N ALA A 26 -18.60 -16.34 6.60
CA ALA A 26 -17.69 -15.95 5.53
C ALA A 26 -18.13 -14.65 4.83
N ARG A 27 -19.44 -14.47 4.59
CA ARG A 27 -20.00 -13.20 4.06
C ARG A 27 -19.73 -12.05 5.03
N ARG A 28 -20.00 -12.24 6.33
CA ARG A 28 -19.72 -11.26 7.38
C ARG A 28 -18.21 -10.98 7.56
N ALA A 29 -17.34 -11.96 7.29
CA ALA A 29 -15.89 -11.77 7.30
C ALA A 29 -15.36 -11.08 6.05
N THR A 30 -16.12 -11.07 4.95
CA THR A 30 -15.82 -10.32 3.72
C THR A 30 -16.46 -8.93 3.72
N GLU A 31 -17.33 -8.63 4.70
CA GLU A 31 -17.77 -7.27 4.95
C GLU A 31 -16.56 -6.44 5.38
N PRO A 32 -16.29 -5.31 4.71
CA PRO A 32 -15.20 -4.43 5.11
C PRO A 32 -15.42 -4.02 6.57
N ASP A 33 -14.38 -4.14 7.39
CA ASP A 33 -14.43 -3.74 8.80
C ASP A 33 -14.91 -2.28 8.87
N PRO A 34 -16.07 -1.99 9.51
CA PRO A 34 -16.62 -0.65 9.57
C PRO A 34 -15.71 0.36 10.28
N GLN A 35 -14.68 -0.11 11.00
CA GLN A 35 -13.67 0.73 11.65
C GLN A 35 -12.41 0.94 10.80
N LEU A 36 -12.17 0.13 9.78
CA LEU A 36 -11.09 0.33 8.83
C LEU A 36 -11.58 1.28 7.74
N GLY A 37 -11.73 2.55 8.11
CA GLY A 37 -12.20 3.57 7.19
C GLY A 37 -11.28 3.65 5.98
N ASP A 38 -11.84 3.39 4.80
CA ASP A 38 -11.42 3.97 3.51
C ASP A 38 -11.59 5.51 3.52
N GLU A 39 -11.38 6.15 4.67
CA GLU A 39 -11.52 7.58 4.82
C GLU A 39 -10.41 8.24 4.01
N PRO A 40 -10.77 8.99 2.96
CA PRO A 40 -9.80 9.60 2.07
C PRO A 40 -8.87 10.50 2.88
N LEU A 41 -7.61 10.56 2.47
CA LEU A 41 -6.66 11.53 3.02
C LEU A 41 -7.27 12.94 2.93
N GLN A 42 -7.54 13.56 4.08
CA GLN A 42 -8.00 14.94 4.12
C GLN A 42 -6.82 15.84 3.76
N TRP A 43 -6.76 16.25 2.49
CA TRP A 43 -5.65 17.04 1.95
C TRP A 43 -5.53 18.40 2.63
N SER A 44 -4.38 18.63 3.25
CA SER A 44 -3.95 19.94 3.75
C SER A 44 -2.86 20.53 2.84
N PRO A 45 -2.56 21.84 2.95
CA PRO A 45 -1.41 22.44 2.26
C PRO A 45 -0.09 21.72 2.57
N GLU A 46 0.10 21.28 3.81
CA GLU A 46 1.28 20.54 4.26
C GLU A 46 1.37 19.17 3.58
N LEU A 47 0.29 18.38 3.55
CA LEU A 47 0.25 17.09 2.84
C LEU A 47 0.48 17.25 1.34
N SER A 48 -0.06 18.32 0.75
CA SER A 48 0.16 18.63 -0.67
C SER A 48 1.62 18.95 -0.96
N LEU A 49 2.29 19.68 -0.05
CA LEU A 49 3.72 19.95 -0.14
C LEU A 49 4.55 18.66 0.05
N MET A 50 4.18 17.81 1.00
CA MET A 50 4.85 16.52 1.23
C MET A 50 4.78 15.62 -0.02
N LEU A 51 3.60 15.53 -0.65
CA LEU A 51 3.46 14.83 -1.93
C LEU A 51 4.35 15.46 -3.01
N ALA A 52 4.35 16.78 -3.16
CA ALA A 52 5.17 17.46 -4.15
C ALA A 52 6.68 17.21 -3.95
N ILE A 53 7.14 17.18 -2.70
CA ILE A 53 8.53 16.84 -2.35
C ILE A 53 8.85 15.40 -2.76
N LEU A 54 7.96 14.45 -2.46
CA LEU A 54 8.14 13.05 -2.83
C LEU A 54 8.20 12.87 -4.36
N GLU A 55 7.28 13.51 -5.09
CA GLU A 55 7.24 13.47 -6.55
C GLU A 55 8.51 14.08 -7.17
N ASP A 56 8.97 15.24 -6.68
CA ASP A 56 10.19 15.89 -7.16
C ASP A 56 11.43 15.04 -6.86
N ALA A 57 11.52 14.43 -5.67
CA ALA A 57 12.61 13.54 -5.30
C ALA A 57 12.66 12.31 -6.23
N ILE A 58 11.52 11.69 -6.52
CA ILE A 58 11.43 10.56 -7.46
C ILE A 58 11.84 11.00 -8.88
N ALA A 59 11.39 12.18 -9.33
CA ALA A 59 11.74 12.70 -10.65
C ALA A 59 13.24 13.03 -10.77
N CYS A 60 13.84 13.60 -9.71
CA CYS A 60 15.28 13.81 -9.60
C CYS A 60 16.04 12.48 -9.66
N TYR A 61 15.62 11.50 -8.85
CA TYR A 61 16.24 10.17 -8.78
C TYR A 61 16.21 9.43 -10.13
N ARG A 62 15.07 9.49 -10.82
CA ARG A 62 14.88 8.87 -12.14
C ARG A 62 15.41 9.71 -13.30
N LYS A 63 15.93 10.91 -13.05
CA LYS A 63 16.40 11.87 -14.06
C LYS A 63 15.32 12.20 -15.12
N THR A 64 14.05 12.22 -14.74
CA THR A 64 12.91 12.48 -15.65
C THR A 64 12.51 13.95 -15.71
N LEU A 65 13.26 14.84 -15.04
CA LEU A 65 13.03 16.28 -15.09
C LEU A 65 13.26 16.83 -16.49
N LYS A 66 12.26 17.50 -17.07
CA LYS A 66 12.34 18.11 -18.41
C LYS A 66 13.34 19.28 -18.49
N ARG A 67 13.52 20.02 -17.39
CA ARG A 67 14.43 21.17 -17.27
C ARG A 67 15.05 21.19 -15.87
N PRO A 68 16.09 20.37 -15.64
CA PRO A 68 16.74 20.29 -14.33
C PRO A 68 17.48 21.60 -14.03
N ARG A 69 17.40 22.07 -12.78
CA ARG A 69 18.06 23.31 -12.34
C ARG A 69 19.58 23.17 -12.20
N GLN A 70 20.06 21.94 -12.05
CA GLN A 70 21.45 21.56 -11.84
C GLN A 70 21.78 20.32 -12.67
N ASN A 71 23.03 19.83 -12.55
CA ASN A 71 23.44 18.58 -13.18
C ASN A 71 22.51 17.42 -12.72
N PRO A 72 21.84 16.70 -13.65
CA PRO A 72 20.97 15.57 -13.33
C PRO A 72 21.62 14.49 -12.49
N GLU A 73 22.93 14.26 -12.63
CA GLU A 73 23.68 13.28 -11.83
C GLU A 73 23.75 13.70 -10.35
N ILE A 74 23.95 15.00 -10.10
CA ILE A 74 24.00 15.54 -8.74
C ILE A 74 22.63 15.44 -8.09
N LEU A 75 21.57 15.83 -8.82
CA LEU A 75 20.20 15.74 -8.34
C LEU A 75 19.79 14.29 -8.03
N ALA A 76 20.13 13.36 -8.91
CA ALA A 76 19.84 11.94 -8.69
C ALA A 76 20.56 11.40 -7.45
N ARG A 77 21.83 11.76 -7.22
CA ARG A 77 22.58 11.35 -6.04
C ARG A 77 22.05 11.98 -4.74
N GLN A 78 21.64 13.25 -4.78
CA GLN A 78 21.03 13.92 -3.63
C GLN A 78 19.67 13.30 -3.28
N ALA A 79 18.84 13.04 -4.28
CA ALA A 79 17.56 12.36 -4.10
C ALA A 79 17.76 10.94 -3.57
N GLU A 80 18.72 10.19 -4.11
CA GLU A 80 19.05 8.85 -3.60
C GLU A 80 19.50 8.88 -2.14
N PHE A 81 20.35 9.84 -1.77
CA PHE A 81 20.77 10.01 -0.38
C PHE A 81 19.58 10.29 0.54
N TRP A 82 18.70 11.22 0.16
CA TRP A 82 17.50 11.53 0.93
C TRP A 82 16.54 10.33 1.05
N LEU A 83 16.33 9.59 -0.04
CA LEU A 83 15.53 8.36 -0.05
C LEU A 83 16.12 7.25 0.84
N ARG A 84 17.45 7.17 0.95
CA ARG A 84 18.15 6.16 1.76
C ARG A 84 18.39 6.59 3.20
N LEU A 85 18.18 7.85 3.54
CA LEU A 85 18.35 8.33 4.90
C LEU A 85 17.23 7.79 5.79
N ASP A 86 17.60 7.25 6.95
CA ASP A 86 16.65 6.88 8.00
C ASP A 86 16.59 8.02 9.01
N ASP A 87 15.72 8.98 8.73
CA ASP A 87 15.55 10.21 9.52
C ASP A 87 14.08 10.36 9.93
N TRP A 88 13.87 10.66 11.21
CA TRP A 88 12.56 10.90 11.82
C TRP A 88 12.48 12.27 12.51
N ASP A 89 13.59 13.01 12.58
CA ASP A 89 13.68 14.28 13.29
C ASP A 89 13.18 15.46 12.44
N SER A 90 13.34 15.37 11.11
CA SER A 90 12.87 16.40 10.17
C SER A 90 11.41 16.19 9.76
N PRO A 91 10.54 17.22 9.77
CA PRO A 91 9.15 17.11 9.32
C PRO A 91 9.00 16.74 7.83
N PHE A 92 10.06 16.92 7.03
CA PHE A 92 10.11 16.54 5.62
C PHE A 92 11.15 15.44 5.36
N SER A 93 11.44 14.62 6.37
CA SER A 93 12.16 13.37 6.14
C SER A 93 11.31 12.43 5.29
N PHE A 94 11.98 11.53 4.55
CA PHE A 94 11.28 10.56 3.71
C PHE A 94 10.29 9.70 4.52
N ASN A 95 10.69 9.29 5.73
CA ASN A 95 9.86 8.46 6.60
C ASN A 95 8.61 9.21 7.06
N ASN A 96 8.77 10.45 7.54
CA ASN A 96 7.64 11.28 7.99
C ASN A 96 6.67 11.62 6.84
N ILE A 97 7.19 11.83 5.63
CA ILE A 97 6.37 12.03 4.43
C ILE A 97 5.57 10.77 4.09
N CYS A 98 6.21 9.60 4.13
CA CYS A 98 5.52 8.33 3.83
C CYS A 98 4.39 8.08 4.84
N GLU A 99 4.65 8.21 6.15
CA GLU A 99 3.64 8.06 7.19
C GLU A 99 2.47 9.04 7.01
N ALA A 100 2.77 10.32 6.76
CA ALA A 100 1.74 11.34 6.56
C ALA A 100 0.86 11.07 5.32
N LEU A 101 1.43 10.45 4.28
CA LEU A 101 0.73 10.03 3.07
C LEU A 101 0.14 8.61 3.17
N ARG A 102 0.19 7.95 4.35
CA ARG A 102 -0.24 6.56 4.59
C ARG A 102 0.44 5.54 3.67
N LEU A 103 1.72 5.76 3.41
CA LEU A 103 2.60 4.86 2.67
C LEU A 103 3.55 4.16 3.64
N ASP A 104 3.81 2.88 3.43
CA ASP A 104 4.87 2.17 4.15
C ASP A 104 6.25 2.69 3.67
N PRO A 105 7.08 3.28 4.54
CA PRO A 105 8.35 3.89 4.13
C PRO A 105 9.30 2.88 3.49
N GLU A 106 9.42 1.68 4.08
CA GLU A 106 10.38 0.67 3.64
C GLU A 106 10.00 0.07 2.27
N ALA A 107 8.75 -0.35 2.09
CA ALA A 107 8.25 -0.86 0.82
C ALA A 107 8.29 0.23 -0.27
N THR A 108 7.97 1.48 0.07
CA THR A 108 8.05 2.60 -0.88
C THR A 108 9.50 2.81 -1.33
N ARG A 109 10.44 2.83 -0.40
CA ARG A 109 11.88 2.96 -0.67
C ARG A 109 12.39 1.85 -1.57
N GLN A 110 12.09 0.59 -1.22
CA GLN A 110 12.48 -0.58 -2.01
C GLN A 110 11.96 -0.48 -3.46
N ARG A 111 10.69 -0.12 -3.65
CA ARG A 111 10.09 0.03 -4.97
C ARG A 111 10.74 1.14 -5.80
N ILE A 112 11.01 2.29 -5.19
CA ILE A 112 11.65 3.41 -5.89
C ILE A 112 13.06 3.01 -6.33
N LEU A 113 13.86 2.46 -5.41
CA LEU A 113 15.25 2.12 -5.66
C LEU A 113 15.41 0.99 -6.67
N ALA A 114 14.63 -0.09 -6.54
CA ALA A 114 14.69 -1.26 -7.43
C ALA A 114 14.42 -0.90 -8.90
N SER A 115 13.48 0.02 -9.15
CA SER A 115 13.17 0.43 -10.53
C SER A 115 14.37 0.99 -11.27
N ARG A 116 15.26 1.75 -10.62
CA ARG A 116 16.41 2.37 -11.29
C ARG A 116 17.48 1.35 -11.69
N ASP A 117 17.64 0.29 -10.92
CA ASP A 117 18.58 -0.78 -11.23
C ASP A 117 18.17 -1.50 -12.53
N GLU A 118 16.86 -1.64 -12.76
CA GLU A 118 16.32 -2.18 -14.02
C GLU A 118 16.55 -1.23 -15.21
N GLN A 119 16.45 0.10 -15.02
CA GLN A 119 16.74 1.08 -16.07
C GLN A 119 18.24 1.26 -16.35
N ALA A 120 19.12 0.98 -15.38
CA ALA A 120 20.57 1.08 -15.55
C ALA A 120 21.17 -0.17 -16.26
N GLY A 121 20.44 -1.28 -16.28
CA GLY A 121 20.81 -2.51 -16.98
C GLY A 121 20.25 -2.65 -18.41
N ALA A 122 19.51 -1.66 -18.91
CA ALA A 122 18.94 -1.60 -20.26
C ALA A 122 19.65 -0.57 -21.14
#